data_AF-A0A2N6CZN7-F1
#
_entry.id   AF-A0A2N6CZN7-F1
#
_cell.length_a   1.000
_cell.length_b   1.000
_cell.length_c   1.000
_cell.angle_alpha   90.00
_cell.angle_beta   90.00
_cell.angle_gamma   90.00
#
_symmetry.space_group_name_H-M   'P 1'
#
loop_
_entity.id
_entity.type
_entity.pdbx_description
1 polymer ?
#
loop_
_entity_poly.entity_id
_entity_poly.type
_entity_poly.pdbx_seq_one_letter_code
_entity_poly.pdbx_strand_id
1 'polypeptide(L)' 'MTTTITGAFTSMDTIRNTMEDLLANGIDREKMFADSEHTELKVMIPDDIENEVLEIIQRHKPVEMASYHR' A
#
# COMPACT_ATOMS: atom_id res chain seq x y z
N MET A 1 -8.54 -14.42 -5.11
CA MET A 1 -9.31 -13.16 -5.13
C MET A 1 -8.31 -12.01 -5.13
N THR A 2 -8.68 -10.84 -5.60
CA THR A 2 -7.79 -9.67 -5.57
C THR A 2 -8.27 -8.72 -4.49
N THR A 3 -7.37 -8.32 -3.61
CA THR A 3 -7.65 -7.33 -2.57
C THR A 3 -7.04 -6.00 -2.99
N THR A 4 -7.72 -4.91 -2.67
CA THR A 4 -7.20 -3.56 -2.82
C THR A 4 -6.99 -2.98 -1.43
N ILE A 5 -5.74 -2.72 -1.09
CA ILE A 5 -5.39 -2.07 0.17
C ILE A 5 -5.13 -0.61 -0.11
N THR A 6 -5.83 0.27 0.61
CA THR A 6 -5.63 1.71 0.58
C THR A 6 -5.04 2.13 1.92
N GLY A 7 -3.85 2.72 1.91
CA GLY A 7 -3.24 3.35 3.08
C GLY A 7 -3.11 4.86 2.88
N ALA A 8 -3.74 5.66 3.73
CA ALA A 8 -3.53 7.09 3.79
C ALA A 8 -2.35 7.39 4.71
N PHE A 9 -1.47 8.29 4.29
CA PHE A 9 -0.26 8.67 5.03
C PHE A 9 -0.25 10.16 5.33
N THR A 10 0.57 10.56 6.30
CA THR A 10 0.76 11.98 6.66
C THR A 10 1.62 12.75 5.66
N SER A 11 2.43 12.06 4.85
CA SER A 11 3.40 12.70 3.95
C SER A 11 3.70 11.85 2.73
N MET A 12 3.97 12.52 1.62
CA MET A 12 4.41 11.90 0.36
C MET A 12 5.71 11.12 0.50
N ASP A 13 6.60 11.56 1.38
CA ASP A 13 7.84 10.84 1.68
C ASP A 13 7.55 9.46 2.27
N THR A 14 6.59 9.34 3.19
CA THR A 14 6.19 8.04 3.75
C THR A 14 5.60 7.14 2.67
N ILE A 15 4.79 7.68 1.76
CA ILE A 15 4.27 6.91 0.61
C ILE A 15 5.41 6.36 -0.24
N ARG A 16 6.40 7.19 -0.57
CA ARG A 16 7.56 6.76 -1.37
C ARG A 16 8.34 5.66 -0.66
N ASN A 17 8.63 5.81 0.63
CA ASN A 17 9.31 4.78 1.43
C ASN A 17 8.50 3.47 1.43
N THR A 18 7.19 3.53 1.68
CA THR A 18 6.31 2.36 1.63
C THR A 18 6.32 1.71 0.25
N MET A 19 6.25 2.49 -0.84
CA MET A 19 6.31 1.96 -2.20
C MET A 19 7.64 1.26 -2.50
N GLU A 20 8.76 1.82 -2.03
CA GLU A 20 10.08 1.21 -2.17
C GLU A 20 10.18 -0.10 -1.38
N ASP A 21 9.61 -0.17 -0.19
CA ASP A 21 9.56 -1.40 0.63
C ASP A 21 8.68 -2.46 -0.03
N LEU A 22 7.50 -2.08 -0.56
CA LEU A 22 6.65 -2.99 -1.33
C LEU A 22 7.35 -3.50 -2.59
N LEU A 23 8.08 -2.64 -3.29
CA LEU A 23 8.92 -3.02 -4.45
C LEU A 23 10.02 -4.01 -4.04
N ALA A 24 10.67 -3.79 -2.90
CA ALA A 24 11.69 -4.68 -2.37
C ALA A 24 11.13 -6.06 -1.97
N ASN A 25 9.87 -6.12 -1.56
CA ASN A 25 9.14 -7.36 -1.29
C ASN A 25 8.57 -8.03 -2.56
N GLY A 26 8.88 -7.51 -3.75
CA GLY A 26 8.52 -8.12 -5.03
C GLY A 26 7.15 -7.71 -5.58
N ILE A 27 6.58 -6.61 -5.09
CA ILE A 27 5.32 -6.08 -5.62
C ILE A 27 5.61 -5.11 -6.74
N ASP A 28 4.99 -5.36 -7.89
CA ASP A 28 5.17 -4.50 -9.05
C ASP A 28 4.60 -3.10 -8.82
N ARG A 29 5.36 -2.08 -9.22
CA ARG A 29 4.90 -0.67 -9.16
C ARG A 29 3.60 -0.45 -9.91
N GLU A 30 3.31 -1.21 -10.96
CA GLU A 30 2.06 -1.12 -11.73
C GLU A 30 0.80 -1.47 -10.90
N LYS A 31 0.98 -2.22 -9.81
CA LYS A 31 -0.07 -2.56 -8.85
C LYS A 31 -0.26 -1.49 -7.77
N MET A 32 0.61 -0.48 -7.74
CA MET A 32 0.62 0.60 -6.74
C MET A 32 0.21 1.92 -7.37
N PHE A 33 -0.75 2.58 -6.73
CA PHE A 33 -1.30 3.86 -7.15
C PHE A 33 -1.17 4.85 -5.99
N ALA A 34 -0.19 5.74 -6.08
CA ALA A 34 -0.02 6.82 -5.13
C ALA A 34 -0.81 8.06 -5.58
N ASP A 35 -1.75 8.48 -4.76
CA ASP A 35 -2.47 9.74 -4.89
C ASP A 35 -1.68 10.84 -4.17
N SER A 36 -1.15 11.78 -4.96
CA SER A 36 -0.33 12.87 -4.42
C SER A 36 -1.15 14.02 -3.85
N GLU A 37 -2.43 14.11 -4.20
CA GLU A 37 -3.33 15.16 -3.72
C GLU A 37 -3.90 14.80 -2.35
N HIS A 38 -4.26 13.53 -2.16
CA HIS A 38 -4.83 13.01 -0.93
C HIS A 38 -3.82 12.31 -0.02
N THR A 39 -2.57 12.13 -0.47
CA THR A 39 -1.54 11.38 0.26
C THR A 39 -2.01 9.97 0.60
N GLU A 40 -2.52 9.27 -0.41
CA GLU A 40 -3.02 7.91 -0.29
C GLU A 40 -2.23 6.96 -1.19
N LEU A 41 -2.03 5.72 -0.76
CA LEU A 41 -1.42 4.66 -1.54
C LEU A 41 -2.40 3.50 -1.67
N LYS A 42 -2.79 3.21 -2.90
CA LYS A 42 -3.68 2.10 -3.27
C LYS A 42 -2.84 0.99 -3.86
N VAL A 43 -2.96 -0.21 -3.33
CA VAL A 43 -2.16 -1.38 -3.73
C VAL A 43 -3.12 -2.51 -4.07
N MET A 44 -3.08 -2.96 -5.33
CA MET A 44 -3.93 -4.04 -5.83
C MET A 44 -3.11 -5.33 -5.91
N ILE A 45 -3.36 -6.24 -4.98
CA ILE A 45 -2.58 -7.45 -4.81
C ILE A 45 -3.49 -8.68 -4.69
N PRO A 46 -2.99 -9.87 -5.01
CA PRO A 46 -3.70 -11.09 -4.68
C PRO A 46 -3.79 -11.26 -3.15
N ASP A 47 -4.90 -11.84 -2.70
CA ASP A 47 -5.19 -12.13 -1.28
C ASP A 47 -4.08 -12.93 -0.57
N ASP A 48 -3.36 -13.76 -1.33
CA ASP A 48 -2.24 -14.59 -0.86
C ASP A 48 -1.11 -13.79 -0.21
N ILE A 49 -0.84 -12.58 -0.72
CA ILE A 49 0.18 -11.67 -0.20
C ILE A 49 -0.43 -10.50 0.61
N GLU A 50 -1.73 -10.56 0.93
CA GLU A 50 -2.42 -9.52 1.70
C GLU A 50 -1.74 -9.26 3.03
N ASN A 51 -1.48 -10.33 3.79
CA ASN A 51 -0.90 -10.21 5.12
C ASN A 51 0.49 -9.53 5.07
N GLU A 52 1.35 -9.92 4.14
CA GLU A 52 2.68 -9.31 4.01
C GLU A 52 2.59 -7.82 3.68
N VAL A 53 1.74 -7.45 2.72
CA VAL A 53 1.54 -6.04 2.34
C VAL A 53 0.96 -5.24 3.48
N LEU A 54 0.01 -5.81 4.20
CA LEU A 54 -0.65 -5.16 5.31
C LEU A 54 0.33 -4.92 6.45
N GLU A 55 1.22 -5.86 6.74
CA GLU A 55 2.32 -5.67 7.69
C GLU A 55 3.29 -4.56 7.24
N ILE A 56 3.72 -4.57 5.97
CA ILE A 56 4.62 -3.52 5.42
C ILE A 56 3.99 -2.14 5.56
N ILE A 57 2.73 -1.99 5.16
CA ILE A 57 1.99 -0.74 5.26
C ILE A 57 1.86 -0.32 6.73
N GLN A 58 1.44 -1.23 7.63
CA GLN A 58 1.30 -0.92 9.05
C GLN A 58 2.62 -0.51 9.72
N ARG A 59 3.77 -1.06 9.31
CA ARG A 59 5.09 -0.66 9.82
C ARG A 59 5.39 0.82 9.55
N HIS A 60 4.82 1.38 8.50
CA HIS A 60 4.95 2.79 8.13
C HIS A 60 3.91 3.69 8.80
N LYS A 61 3.10 3.15 9.72
CA LYS A 61 2.07 3.86 10.52
C LYS A 61 1.17 4.75 9.66
N PRO A 62 0.33 4.16 8.79
CA PRO A 62 -0.64 4.91 8.01
C PRO A 62 -1.60 5.61 8.98
N VAL A 63 -2.10 6.77 8.57
CA VAL A 63 -3.13 7.52 9.29
C VAL A 63 -4.46 6.79 9.20
N GLU A 64 -4.76 6.26 8.03
CA GLU A 64 -5.97 5.51 7.75
C GLU A 64 -5.65 4.33 6.85
N MET A 65 -6.34 3.21 7.05
CA MET A 65 -6.16 2.01 6.26
C MET A 65 -7.50 1.36 5.97
N ALA A 66 -7.74 1.04 4.70
CA ALA A 66 -8.93 0.34 4.24
C ALA A 66 -8.52 -0.81 3.30
N SER A 67 -8.97 -2.02 3.59
CA SER A 67 -8.85 -3.17 2.69
C SER A 67 -10.22 -3.47 2.05
N TYR A 68 -10.22 -3.68 0.74
CA TYR A 68 -11.41 -4.05 -0.02
C TYR A 68 -11.15 -5.33 -0.81
N HIS A 69 -11.87 -6.40 -0.48
CA HIS A 69 -11.80 -7.66 -1.20
C HIS A 69 -12.78 -7.63 -2.38
N ARG A 70 -12.29 -7.94 -3.59
CA ARG A 70 -13.10 -7.97 -4.82
C ARG A 70 -13.17 -9.38 -5.41
#